data_AF-A0A661YK19-F1
#
_entry.id   AF-A0A661YK19-F1
#
_cell.length_a   1.000
_cell.length_b   1.000
_cell.length_c   1.000
_cell.angle_alpha   90.00
_cell.angle_beta   90.00
_cell.angle_gamma   90.00
#
_symmetry.space_group_name_H-M   'P 1'
#
loop_
_entity.id
_entity.type
_entity.pdbx_description
1 polymer ?
#
loop_
_entity_poly.entity_id
_entity_poly.type
_entity_poly.pdbx_seq_one_letter_code
_entity_poly.pdbx_strand_id
1 'polypeptide(L)'
;MLANKICPIYENLTNTKYEAFIMKIHEITSYLEEFAPLALQESYDNAGLLIGSQDLEVKKALITLDVTKDVVEEAVSQKCDLIVAHHPLIFKGLKKIDYQSDTGKMIARLIRENIAVYAAHTNLDNV
;
A
#
# COMPACT_ATOMS: atom_id res chain seq x y z
N MET A 1 -14.44 9.44 11.76
CA MET A 1 -13.65 8.20 12.01
C MET A 1 -14.28 7.10 11.17
N LEU A 2 -13.83 6.93 9.93
CA LEU A 2 -14.12 5.74 9.14
C LEU A 2 -13.10 4.68 9.58
N ALA A 3 -13.59 3.50 9.95
CA ALA A 3 -12.76 2.44 10.50
C ALA A 3 -11.82 1.88 9.42
N ASN A 4 -10.51 1.93 9.66
CA ASN A 4 -9.52 1.17 8.89
C ASN A 4 -9.90 -0.31 8.99
N LYS A 5 -10.17 -0.95 7.85
CA LYS A 5 -10.41 -2.38 7.78
C LYS A 5 -9.08 -3.05 7.49
N ILE A 6 -8.52 -3.75 8.49
CA ILE A 6 -7.54 -4.80 8.23
C ILE A 6 -8.30 -5.87 7.44
N CYS A 7 -7.81 -6.23 6.24
CA CYS A 7 -8.27 -7.42 5.55
C CYS A 7 -7.41 -8.58 6.07
N PRO A 8 -7.87 -9.37 7.07
CA PRO A 8 -7.18 -10.60 7.39
C PRO A 8 -7.34 -11.49 6.16
N ILE A 9 -6.22 -11.89 5.57
CA ILE A 9 -6.31 -12.75 4.39
C ILE A 9 -7.01 -14.06 4.77
N TYR A 10 -6.93 -14.55 6.02
CA TYR A 10 -7.81 -15.58 6.58
C TYR A 10 -7.86 -15.52 8.12
N GLU A 11 -9.04 -15.71 8.74
CA GLU A 11 -9.17 -16.15 10.14
C GLU A 11 -10.20 -17.29 10.24
N ASN A 12 -9.78 -18.39 10.88
CA ASN A 12 -10.44 -19.68 11.11
C ASN A 12 -10.28 -20.72 9.99
N LEU A 13 -9.39 -21.69 10.23
CA LEU A 13 -9.65 -23.14 10.11
C LEU A 13 -8.43 -23.89 10.67
N THR A 14 -8.66 -24.62 11.76
CA THR A 14 -7.67 -25.41 12.47
C THR A 14 -7.25 -26.63 11.65
N ASN A 15 -5.94 -26.92 11.66
CA ASN A 15 -5.35 -28.22 11.32
C ASN A 15 -5.32 -28.63 9.82
N THR A 16 -4.38 -28.05 9.07
CA THR A 16 -3.65 -28.69 7.98
C THR A 16 -2.42 -27.81 7.69
N LYS A 17 -1.35 -28.35 7.10
CA LYS A 17 -0.16 -27.57 6.76
C LYS A 17 -0.53 -26.48 5.74
N TYR A 18 -0.80 -25.26 6.21
CA TYR A 18 -0.99 -24.10 5.34
C TYR A 18 0.37 -23.45 5.15
N GLU A 19 0.98 -23.67 3.98
CA GLU A 19 1.99 -22.74 3.46
C GLU A 19 1.34 -21.36 3.45
N ALA A 20 1.96 -20.38 4.10
CA ALA A 20 1.48 -19.00 4.02
C ALA A 20 1.41 -18.62 2.54
N PHE A 21 0.23 -18.21 2.06
CA PHE A 21 0.08 -17.79 0.68
C PHE A 21 0.81 -16.46 0.52
N ILE A 22 2.05 -16.55 0.04
CA ILE A 22 2.89 -15.40 -0.25
C ILE A 22 2.58 -14.99 -1.68
N MET A 23 2.11 -13.76 -1.85
CA MET A 23 1.95 -13.15 -3.18
C MET A 23 3.06 -12.14 -3.40
N LYS A 24 3.49 -11.95 -4.64
CA LYS A 24 4.33 -10.81 -5.00
C LYS A 24 3.48 -9.57 -5.23
N ILE A 25 4.07 -8.39 -5.01
CA ILE A 25 3.40 -7.10 -5.26
C ILE A 25 2.81 -7.06 -6.67
N HIS A 26 3.54 -7.50 -7.69
CA HIS A 26 3.04 -7.45 -9.07
C HIS A 26 1.77 -8.28 -9.28
N GLU A 27 1.56 -9.36 -8.53
CA GLU A 27 0.36 -10.19 -8.63
C GLU A 27 -0.84 -9.43 -8.05
N ILE A 28 -0.62 -8.74 -6.92
CA ILE A 28 -1.64 -7.90 -6.27
C ILE A 28 -1.97 -6.70 -7.14
N THR A 29 -0.96 -5.95 -7.61
CA THR A 29 -1.21 -4.74 -8.41
C THR A 29 -1.84 -5.09 -9.75
N SER A 30 -1.45 -6.19 -10.40
CA SER A 30 -2.11 -6.63 -11.64
C SER A 30 -3.61 -6.89 -11.43
N TYR A 31 -3.99 -7.51 -10.31
CA TYR A 31 -5.41 -7.73 -9.99
C TYR A 31 -6.15 -6.41 -9.71
N LEU A 32 -5.54 -5.50 -8.94
CA LEU A 32 -6.12 -4.18 -8.67
C LEU A 32 -6.29 -3.37 -9.97
N GLU A 33 -5.32 -3.43 -10.86
CA GLU A 33 -5.29 -2.71 -12.13
C GLU A 33 -6.19 -3.36 -13.20
N GLU A 34 -6.58 -4.64 -13.04
CA GLU A 34 -7.64 -5.24 -13.86
C GLU A 34 -9.01 -4.62 -13.52
N PHE A 35 -9.27 -4.36 -12.24
CA PHE A 35 -10.50 -3.72 -11.79
C PHE A 35 -10.50 -2.19 -12.00
N ALA A 36 -9.38 -1.53 -11.68
CA ALA A 36 -9.19 -0.09 -11.79
C ALA A 36 -7.93 0.24 -12.61
N PRO A 37 -7.96 0.11 -13.95
CA PRO A 37 -6.79 0.32 -14.81
C PRO A 37 -6.12 1.68 -14.58
N LEU A 38 -4.79 1.71 -14.51
CA LEU A 38 -4.03 2.96 -14.36
C LEU A 38 -4.30 3.97 -15.47
N ALA A 39 -4.77 3.52 -16.64
CA ALA A 39 -5.18 4.39 -17.75
C ALA A 39 -6.43 5.23 -17.45
N LEU A 40 -7.21 4.89 -16.42
CA LEU A 40 -8.38 5.66 -15.97
C LEU A 40 -8.00 6.83 -15.05
N GLN A 41 -6.74 6.95 -14.64
CA GLN A 41 -6.33 8.06 -13.78
C GLN A 41 -6.34 9.38 -14.55
N GLU A 42 -6.69 10.45 -13.86
CA GLU A 42 -6.61 11.81 -14.38
C GLU A 42 -5.17 12.20 -14.71
N SER A 43 -4.99 13.11 -15.67
CA SER A 43 -3.64 13.50 -16.16
C SER A 43 -2.71 14.10 -15.10
N TYR A 44 -3.24 14.56 -13.97
CA TYR A 44 -2.47 15.11 -12.86
C TYR A 44 -2.16 14.09 -11.76
N ASP A 45 -2.71 12.89 -11.88
CA ASP A 45 -2.68 11.89 -10.81
C ASP A 45 -1.33 11.15 -10.72
N ASN A 46 -1.16 10.41 -9.63
CA ASN A 46 -0.03 9.51 -9.40
C ASN A 46 -0.50 8.21 -8.72
N ALA A 47 -1.38 7.47 -9.40
CA ALA A 47 -1.80 6.13 -8.98
C ALA A 47 -0.75 5.06 -9.34
N GLY A 48 -0.75 3.92 -8.65
CA GLY A 48 0.18 2.82 -8.85
C GLY A 48 1.13 2.58 -7.66
N LEU A 49 2.18 1.80 -7.90
CA LEU A 49 3.20 1.49 -6.88
C LEU A 49 4.13 2.70 -6.65
N LEU A 50 4.04 3.31 -5.46
CA LEU A 50 4.81 4.50 -5.10
C LEU A 50 6.10 4.20 -4.34
N ILE A 51 6.10 3.17 -3.50
CA ILE A 51 7.24 2.75 -2.68
C ILE A 51 7.28 1.22 -2.69
N GLY A 52 8.46 0.63 -2.89
CA GLY A 52 8.68 -0.82 -2.89
C GLY A 52 9.22 -1.32 -4.23
N SER A 53 9.16 -2.64 -4.45
CA SER A 53 9.48 -3.28 -5.73
C SER A 53 8.44 -4.34 -6.07
N GLN A 54 8.26 -4.59 -7.37
CA GLN A 54 7.28 -5.53 -7.90
C GLN A 54 7.47 -6.97 -7.39
N ASP A 55 8.71 -7.34 -7.04
CA ASP A 55 9.08 -8.68 -6.57
C ASP A 55 8.95 -8.88 -5.05
N LEU A 56 8.60 -7.83 -4.29
CA LEU A 56 8.42 -7.97 -2.84
C LEU A 56 7.29 -8.95 -2.52
N GLU A 57 7.58 -9.85 -1.59
CA GLU A 57 6.62 -10.77 -1.02
C GLU A 57 5.67 -10.04 -0.05
N VAL A 58 4.38 -10.28 -0.19
CA VAL A 58 3.31 -9.73 0.62
C VAL A 58 2.54 -10.86 1.29
N LYS A 59 2.52 -10.83 2.62
CA LYS A 59 1.76 -11.71 3.50
C LYS A 59 0.62 -10.96 4.19
N LYS A 60 0.75 -9.65 4.35
CA LYS A 60 -0.29 -8.81 4.96
C LYS A 60 -0.30 -7.42 4.33
N ALA A 61 -1.50 -6.96 3.97
CA ALA A 61 -1.74 -5.61 3.47
C ALA A 61 -2.66 -4.82 4.41
N LEU A 62 -2.40 -3.51 4.54
CA LEU A 62 -3.28 -2.55 5.20
C LEU A 62 -3.98 -1.70 4.15
N ILE A 63 -5.31 -1.56 4.25
CA ILE A 63 -6.10 -0.73 3.34
C ILE A 63 -6.51 0.55 4.07
N THR A 64 -6.33 1.69 3.44
CA THR A 64 -6.60 3.01 4.05
C THR A 64 -7.02 4.07 3.02
N LEU A 65 -7.52 5.20 3.52
CA LEU A 65 -7.75 6.39 2.71
C LEU A 65 -6.44 7.18 2.53
N ASP A 66 -5.78 7.53 3.64
CA ASP A 66 -4.58 8.37 3.69
C ASP A 66 -3.43 7.64 4.38
N VAL A 67 -2.21 7.77 3.84
CA VAL A 67 -1.00 7.31 4.53
C VAL A 67 -0.53 8.37 5.52
N THR A 68 -1.10 8.35 6.73
CA THR A 68 -0.70 9.22 7.84
C THR A 68 0.38 8.56 8.72
N LYS A 69 0.97 9.32 9.64
CA LYS A 69 1.96 8.78 10.60
C LYS A 69 1.37 7.62 11.40
N ASP A 70 0.13 7.74 11.86
CA ASP A 70 -0.53 6.71 12.66
C ASP A 70 -0.78 5.44 11.83
N VAL A 71 -1.12 5.60 10.54
CA VAL A 71 -1.28 4.47 9.61
C VAL A 71 0.05 3.77 9.32
N VAL A 72 1.15 4.53 9.20
CA VAL A 72 2.49 3.96 9.06
C VAL A 72 2.85 3.15 10.31
N GLU A 73 2.64 3.69 11.50
CA GLU A 73 2.92 2.96 12.75
C GLU A 73 1.97 1.77 12.95
N GLU A 74 0.71 1.87 12.50
CA GLU A 74 -0.23 0.75 12.45
C GLU A 74 0.32 -0.37 11.57
N ALA A 75 0.72 -0.08 10.32
CA ALA A 75 1.29 -1.05 9.40
C ALA A 75 2.55 -1.73 9.96
N VAL A 76 3.44 -0.96 10.59
CA VAL A 76 4.65 -1.49 11.26
C VAL A 76 4.27 -2.40 12.42
N SER A 77 3.38 -1.95 13.31
CA SER A 77 2.95 -2.73 14.48
C SER A 77 2.27 -4.05 14.10
N GLN A 78 1.52 -4.03 13.00
CA GLN A 78 0.79 -5.18 12.46
C GLN A 78 1.66 -6.06 11.55
N LYS A 79 2.91 -5.65 11.27
CA LYS A 79 3.82 -6.34 10.34
C LYS A 79 3.20 -6.52 8.96
N CYS A 80 2.65 -5.44 8.42
CA CYS A 80 2.19 -5.39 7.04
C CYS A 80 3.39 -5.24 6.11
N ASP A 81 3.30 -5.81 4.92
CA ASP A 81 4.29 -5.68 3.85
C ASP A 81 3.85 -4.67 2.78
N LEU A 82 2.54 -4.37 2.74
CA LEU A 82 1.93 -3.47 1.77
C LEU A 82 0.89 -2.55 2.43
N ILE A 83 0.88 -1.28 2.05
CA ILE A 83 -0.24 -0.36 2.26
C ILE A 83 -0.89 -0.08 0.91
N VAL A 84 -2.20 -0.31 0.81
CA VAL A 84 -3.02 0.14 -0.31
C VAL A 84 -3.82 1.35 0.16
N ALA A 85 -3.49 2.52 -0.37
CA ALA A 85 -4.12 3.77 -0.02
C ALA A 85 -4.96 4.31 -1.19
N HIS A 86 -6.01 5.05 -0.89
CA HIS A 86 -6.72 5.80 -1.94
C HIS A 86 -5.94 7.05 -2.34
N HIS A 87 -5.56 7.91 -1.39
CA HIS A 87 -4.78 9.10 -1.68
C HIS A 87 -3.27 8.78 -1.79
N PRO A 88 -2.58 9.24 -2.86
CA PRO A 88 -1.17 8.94 -3.06
C PRO A 88 -0.29 9.70 -2.06
N LEU A 89 0.51 8.97 -1.28
CA LEU A 89 1.50 9.53 -0.36
C LEU A 89 2.49 10.47 -1.08
N ILE A 90 2.88 10.09 -2.30
CA ILE A 90 3.69 10.90 -3.21
C ILE A 90 2.74 11.38 -4.30
N PHE A 91 2.13 12.55 -4.14
CA PHE A 91 1.22 13.09 -5.18
C PHE A 91 1.97 13.86 -6.27
N LYS A 92 3.04 14.57 -5.90
CA LYS A 92 3.92 15.30 -6.83
C LYS A 92 5.34 14.77 -6.71
N GLY A 93 6.08 14.83 -7.82
CA GLY A 93 7.48 14.40 -7.87
C GLY A 93 8.33 15.01 -6.74
N LEU A 94 9.02 14.16 -5.99
CA LEU A 94 9.88 14.57 -4.88
C LEU A 94 11.19 15.15 -5.41
N LYS A 95 11.56 16.35 -4.95
CA LYS A 95 12.89 16.93 -5.24
C LYS A 95 13.98 16.46 -4.28
N LYS A 96 13.59 16.05 -3.07
CA LYS A 96 14.44 15.51 -2.01
C LYS A 96 13.61 14.67 -1.05
N ILE A 97 14.24 13.70 -0.37
CA ILE A 97 13.64 12.99 0.77
C ILE A 97 14.27 13.54 2.04
N ASP A 98 13.63 14.53 2.65
CA ASP A 98 14.13 15.24 3.82
C ASP A 98 13.53 14.63 5.10
N TYR A 99 14.36 13.97 5.91
CA TYR A 99 13.90 13.26 7.13
C TYR A 99 13.49 14.22 8.25
N GLN A 100 13.54 15.53 8.03
CA GLN A 100 12.93 16.53 8.93
C GLN A 100 11.45 16.78 8.59
N SER A 101 11.06 16.59 7.32
CA SER A 101 9.67 16.70 6.87
C SER A 101 8.83 15.48 7.24
N ASP A 102 7.52 15.67 7.41
CA ASP A 102 6.62 14.58 7.77
C ASP A 102 6.54 13.50 6.68
N THR A 103 6.38 13.89 5.42
CA THR A 103 6.42 12.96 4.28
C THR A 103 7.74 12.22 4.19
N GLY A 104 8.87 12.92 4.35
CA GLY A 104 10.20 12.30 4.31
C GLY A 104 10.42 11.31 5.46
N LYS A 105 9.93 11.61 6.68
CA LYS A 105 9.96 10.68 7.82
C LYS A 105 9.15 9.42 7.55
N MET A 106 7.94 9.56 7.00
CA MET A 106 7.09 8.42 6.66
C MET A 106 7.71 7.55 5.57
N ILE A 107 8.20 8.16 4.48
CA ILE A 107 8.92 7.43 3.42
C ILE A 107 10.13 6.68 4.00
N ALA A 108 10.94 7.35 4.81
CA ALA A 108 12.10 6.74 5.45
C ALA A 108 11.74 5.56 6.35
N ARG A 109 10.64 5.67 7.09
CA ARG A 109 10.13 4.61 7.96
C ARG A 109 9.67 3.42 7.12
N LEU A 110 8.80 3.64 6.14
CA LEU A 110 8.27 2.60 5.23
C LEU A 110 9.41 1.83 4.52
N ILE A 111 10.42 2.54 4.00
CA ILE A 111 11.57 1.90 3.35
C ILE A 111 12.37 1.03 4.33
N ARG A 112 12.64 1.51 5.56
CA ARG A 112 13.42 0.75 6.55
C ARG A 112 12.70 -0.52 7.02
N GLU A 113 11.39 -0.44 7.13
CA GLU A 113 10.55 -1.56 7.58
C GLU A 113 10.13 -2.46 6.40
N ASN A 114 10.62 -2.18 5.19
CA ASN A 114 10.33 -2.91 3.96
C ASN A 114 8.82 -3.00 3.63
N ILE A 115 8.09 -1.90 3.87
CA ILE A 115 6.65 -1.78 3.61
C ILE A 115 6.43 -0.99 2.33
N ALA A 116 5.77 -1.62 1.36
CA ALA A 116 5.41 -0.99 0.10
C ALA A 116 4.16 -0.12 0.22
N VAL A 117 3.99 0.81 -0.72
CA VAL A 117 2.78 1.66 -0.81
C VAL A 117 2.29 1.67 -2.24
N TYR A 118 1.03 1.26 -2.44
CA TYR A 118 0.30 1.37 -3.69
C TYR A 118 -0.86 2.37 -3.52
N ALA A 119 -1.06 3.23 -4.51
CA ALA A 119 -2.15 4.20 -4.54
C ALA A 119 -3.21 3.83 -5.60
N ALA A 120 -4.46 3.74 -5.20
CA ALA A 120 -5.63 3.59 -6.06
C ALA A 120 -6.51 4.85 -5.93
N HIS A 121 -6.22 5.87 -6.73
CA HIS A 121 -6.78 7.22 -6.57
C HIS A 121 -7.86 7.48 -7.62
N THR A 122 -7.63 8.40 -8.57
CA THR A 122 -8.67 8.76 -9.56
C THR A 122 -8.96 7.62 -10.54
N ASN A 123 -8.01 6.69 -10.76
CA ASN A 123 -8.29 5.47 -11.52
C ASN A 123 -9.37 4.61 -10.87
N LEU A 124 -9.47 4.62 -9.54
CA LEU A 124 -10.51 3.90 -8.80
C LEU A 124 -11.83 4.69 -8.76
N ASP A 125 -11.77 6.02 -8.71
CA ASP A 125 -12.98 6.87 -8.77
C ASP A 125 -13.70 6.79 -10.12
N ASN A 126 -12.95 6.50 -11.18
CA ASN A 126 -13.44 6.40 -12.55
C ASN A 126 -13.90 4.98 -12.96
N VAL A 127 -14.04 4.05 -12.01
CA VAL A 127 -14.58 2.69 -12.22
C VAL A 127 -16.10 2.67 -12.21
#